data_AF-A0A0K1PPS9-F1
#
_entry.id   AF-A0A0K1PPS9-F1
#
_cell.length_a   1.000
_cell.length_b   1.000
_cell.length_c   1.000
_cell.angle_alpha   90.00
_cell.angle_beta   90.00
_cell.angle_gamma   90.00
#
_symmetry.space_group_name_H-M   'P 1'
#
loop_
_entity.id
_entity.type
_entity.pdbx_description
1 polymer ?
#
loop_
_entity_poly.entity_id
_entity_poly.type
_entity_poly.pdbx_seq_one_letter_code
_entity_poly.pdbx_strand_id
1 'polypeptide(L)'
;MKPLCWVAVLSAVLVARPSAAYTVGTGFSDACHEKIAISSYPQYLAALPIESIPPLRGEAADKLSAYFQRLFGVSADDRRHRNLLMSLVIGVQAPDTHGHSLLELENTRNIHAAPDDQYSHALRKPNDDGPEGDLAAISGTRVHIKDLVEKFRIEMQKPREQQFLSYDYYLDYYGMVTVDVWSPAFYLGEALHALQDSFSHSIRSDDFRRIRHVLNYVDGISHDHDESRDGLRHSASMDLCAGDTLPLVNAAREASIDFLLTMTAAPGEVDAVLDRWLTHESGCTFDNGYCGSPWVAVARREPTEPYLGCEQASGGAPAPEVLAVVVLLVLRRRRRNLSS
;
A
#
# COMPACT_ATOMS: atom_id res chain seq x y z
N MET A 1 29.76 43.72 -16.96
CA MET A 1 29.95 42.50 -16.14
C MET A 1 28.64 42.24 -15.37
N LYS A 2 27.99 41.09 -15.60
CA LYS A 2 26.82 40.57 -14.83
C LYS A 2 27.31 40.03 -13.46
N PRO A 3 26.49 39.92 -12.39
CA PRO A 3 25.24 39.13 -12.30
C PRO A 3 24.03 39.89 -11.70
N LEU A 4 22.80 39.71 -12.19
CA LEU A 4 21.80 38.69 -11.80
C LEU A 4 21.51 38.61 -10.28
N CYS A 5 20.35 39.10 -9.87
CA CYS A 5 19.66 38.72 -8.62
C CYS A 5 18.18 38.48 -8.92
N TRP A 6 17.88 37.27 -9.39
CA TRP A 6 16.57 36.63 -9.34
C TRP A 6 16.57 35.70 -8.12
N VAL A 7 16.04 36.09 -6.97
CA VAL A 7 15.74 35.22 -5.79
C VAL A 7 14.74 36.05 -4.95
N ALA A 8 13.53 35.66 -4.53
CA ALA A 8 12.98 34.36 -4.18
C ALA A 8 11.45 34.34 -4.45
N VAL A 9 10.96 33.42 -5.28
CA VAL A 9 9.55 32.96 -5.28
C VAL A 9 9.50 31.43 -5.39
N LEU A 10 10.53 30.74 -4.87
CA LEU A 10 10.67 29.29 -5.03
C LEU A 10 11.07 28.68 -3.70
N SER A 11 10.11 28.51 -2.79
CA SER A 11 10.22 27.64 -1.61
C SER A 11 8.84 27.38 -1.02
N ALA A 12 7.95 26.80 -1.81
CA ALA A 12 6.76 26.09 -1.32
C ALA A 12 6.22 25.19 -2.43
N VAL A 13 7.09 24.43 -3.10
CA VAL A 13 6.63 23.18 -3.70
C VAL A 13 6.51 22.25 -2.51
N LEU A 14 5.30 22.20 -1.93
CA LEU A 14 4.89 21.16 -1.01
C LEU A 14 5.15 19.84 -1.73
N VAL A 15 6.24 19.16 -1.34
CA VAL A 15 6.42 17.76 -1.69
C VAL A 15 5.39 17.02 -0.85
N ALA A 16 4.19 16.86 -1.40
CA ALA A 16 3.29 15.83 -0.93
C ALA A 16 4.06 14.52 -1.09
N ARG A 17 4.53 13.94 0.01
CA ARG A 17 5.04 12.58 -0.01
C ARG A 17 3.85 11.69 -0.29
N PRO A 18 3.88 10.81 -1.32
CA PRO A 18 2.79 9.88 -1.54
C PRO A 18 2.58 9.07 -0.25
N SER A 19 1.35 9.07 0.25
CA SER A 19 0.93 8.14 1.30
C SER A 19 0.77 6.78 0.65
N ALA A 20 1.43 5.76 1.17
CA ALA A 20 1.34 4.41 0.62
C ALA A 20 1.52 3.41 1.76
N ALA A 21 0.63 2.39 1.78
CA ALA A 21 0.77 1.07 2.41
C ALA A 21 2.11 0.42 1.99
N TYR A 22 2.43 -0.84 2.36
CA TYR A 22 3.65 -1.50 1.87
C TYR A 22 3.85 -1.17 0.40
N THR A 23 4.83 -0.35 0.07
CA THR A 23 4.66 0.46 -1.15
C THR A 23 4.59 -0.42 -2.40
N VAL A 24 3.60 -0.22 -3.26
CA VAL A 24 3.66 -0.75 -4.63
C VAL A 24 4.69 0.05 -5.41
N GLY A 25 5.49 -0.65 -6.20
CA GLY A 25 6.58 -0.09 -6.98
C GLY A 25 6.07 0.85 -8.07
N THR A 26 6.57 2.08 -8.07
CA THR A 26 6.40 3.05 -9.17
C THR A 26 7.75 3.64 -9.54
N GLY A 27 7.79 4.54 -10.51
CA GLY A 27 8.93 5.42 -10.71
C GLY A 27 9.33 6.28 -9.49
N PHE A 28 8.50 6.35 -8.43
CA PHE A 28 8.66 7.26 -7.28
C PHE A 28 8.56 6.59 -5.90
N SER A 29 8.14 5.32 -5.81
CA SER A 29 7.95 4.56 -4.57
C SER A 29 8.69 3.23 -4.60
N ASP A 30 9.05 2.71 -3.42
CA ASP A 30 9.65 1.38 -3.30
C ASP A 30 8.63 0.29 -3.68
N ALA A 31 9.10 -0.88 -4.14
CA ALA A 31 8.25 -2.01 -4.50
C ALA A 31 8.17 -3.05 -3.37
N CYS A 32 7.69 -2.67 -2.19
CA CYS A 32 7.72 -3.52 -1.00
C CYS A 32 6.83 -4.76 -1.13
N HIS A 33 5.56 -4.58 -1.48
CA HIS A 33 4.62 -5.68 -1.70
C HIS A 33 5.16 -6.70 -2.71
N GLU A 34 5.68 -6.21 -3.84
CA GLU A 34 6.26 -7.05 -4.87
C GLU A 34 7.52 -7.74 -4.38
N LYS A 35 8.42 -7.05 -3.69
CA LYS A 35 9.64 -7.66 -3.12
C LYS A 35 9.28 -8.78 -2.15
N ILE A 36 8.27 -8.61 -1.29
CA ILE A 36 7.81 -9.65 -0.36
C ILE A 36 7.25 -10.85 -1.16
N ALA A 37 6.31 -10.62 -2.08
CA ALA A 37 5.71 -11.67 -2.90
C ALA A 37 6.74 -12.41 -3.79
N ILE A 38 7.73 -11.71 -4.31
CA ILE A 38 8.78 -12.28 -5.15
C ILE A 38 9.78 -13.08 -4.32
N SER A 39 10.02 -12.70 -3.06
CA SER A 39 10.90 -13.46 -2.19
C SER A 39 10.31 -14.82 -1.78
N SER A 40 8.98 -14.99 -1.83
CA SER A 40 8.29 -16.26 -1.60
C SER A 40 8.03 -17.07 -2.87
N TYR A 41 8.22 -16.45 -4.04
CA TYR A 41 7.99 -17.05 -5.35
C TYR A 41 8.76 -18.36 -5.61
N PRO A 42 10.07 -18.49 -5.28
CA PRO A 42 10.80 -19.73 -5.56
C PRO A 42 10.24 -20.96 -4.86
N GLN A 43 9.77 -20.81 -3.62
CA GLN A 43 9.18 -21.89 -2.82
C GLN A 43 7.85 -22.33 -3.42
N TYR A 44 7.01 -21.38 -3.81
CA TYR A 44 5.76 -21.68 -4.49
C TYR A 44 5.99 -22.36 -5.84
N LEU A 45 6.96 -21.87 -6.61
CA LEU A 45 7.30 -22.43 -7.91
C LEU A 45 7.79 -23.87 -7.81
N ALA A 46 8.60 -24.19 -6.79
CA ALA A 46 9.06 -25.56 -6.55
C ALA A 46 7.92 -26.53 -6.22
N ALA A 47 6.80 -26.04 -5.69
CA ALA A 47 5.64 -26.84 -5.32
C ALA A 47 4.58 -26.94 -6.45
N LEU A 48 4.66 -26.11 -7.48
CA LEU A 48 3.68 -26.06 -8.56
C LEU A 48 4.20 -26.76 -9.83
N PRO A 49 3.50 -27.77 -10.39
CA PRO A 49 3.87 -28.36 -11.67
C PRO A 49 3.82 -27.31 -12.79
N ILE A 50 4.90 -27.14 -13.53
CA ILE A 50 5.02 -26.12 -14.59
C ILE A 50 3.98 -26.29 -15.70
N GLU A 51 3.52 -27.52 -15.92
CA GLU A 51 2.46 -27.87 -16.86
C GLU A 51 1.10 -27.32 -16.44
N SER A 52 0.90 -26.97 -15.17
CA SER A 52 -0.36 -26.35 -14.72
C SER A 52 -0.49 -24.91 -15.21
N ILE A 53 0.63 -24.20 -15.38
CA ILE A 53 0.64 -22.78 -15.74
C ILE A 53 0.43 -22.64 -17.26
N PRO A 54 -0.64 -21.97 -17.74
CA PRO A 54 -0.84 -21.75 -19.16
C PRO A 54 0.09 -20.65 -19.69
N PRO A 55 0.55 -20.75 -20.96
CA PRO A 55 1.16 -19.61 -21.62
C PRO A 55 0.12 -18.50 -21.83
N LEU A 56 0.42 -17.27 -21.42
CA LEU A 56 -0.40 -16.10 -21.68
C LEU A 56 -0.43 -15.78 -23.18
N ARG A 57 -1.49 -15.09 -23.60
CA ARG A 57 -1.73 -14.73 -25.00
C ARG A 57 -1.30 -13.30 -25.26
N GLY A 58 -0.85 -13.05 -26.50
CA GLY A 58 -0.56 -11.70 -26.98
C GLY A 58 0.85 -11.20 -26.72
N GLU A 59 1.30 -10.28 -27.58
CA GLU A 59 2.64 -9.69 -27.53
C GLU A 59 2.85 -8.80 -26.28
N ALA A 60 1.78 -8.16 -25.79
CA ALA A 60 1.83 -7.33 -24.59
C ALA A 60 2.23 -8.16 -23.36
N ALA A 61 1.60 -9.31 -23.13
CA ALA A 61 1.93 -10.22 -22.02
C ALA A 61 3.37 -10.74 -22.12
N ASP A 62 3.87 -11.01 -23.32
CA ASP A 62 5.25 -11.47 -23.52
C ASP A 62 6.28 -10.39 -23.19
N LYS A 63 6.04 -9.15 -23.63
CA LYS A 63 6.93 -8.02 -23.32
C LYS A 63 6.90 -7.68 -21.84
N LEU A 64 5.70 -7.67 -21.25
CA LEU A 64 5.50 -7.30 -19.86
C LEU A 64 6.08 -8.35 -18.90
N SER A 65 5.85 -9.63 -19.16
CA SER A 65 6.43 -10.71 -18.34
C SER A 65 7.95 -10.75 -18.41
N ALA A 66 8.54 -10.47 -19.58
CA ALA A 66 9.99 -10.32 -19.72
C ALA A 66 10.52 -9.05 -19.04
N TYR A 67 9.74 -7.96 -19.03
CA TYR A 67 10.08 -6.74 -18.28
C TYR A 67 10.10 -7.01 -16.77
N PHE A 68 9.07 -7.67 -16.21
CA PHE A 68 9.00 -7.98 -14.77
C PHE A 68 10.15 -8.89 -14.33
N GLN A 69 10.47 -9.90 -15.14
CA GLN A 69 11.65 -10.75 -14.88
C GLN A 69 12.93 -9.91 -14.69
N ARG A 70 13.17 -8.94 -15.59
CA ARG A 70 14.34 -8.05 -15.51
C ARG A 70 14.26 -7.08 -14.35
N LEU A 71 13.09 -6.46 -14.15
CA LEU A 71 12.84 -5.48 -13.10
C LEU A 71 13.16 -6.05 -11.72
N PHE A 72 12.74 -7.30 -11.48
CA PHE A 72 12.90 -7.94 -10.18
C PHE A 72 14.10 -8.90 -10.09
N GLY A 73 14.88 -9.06 -11.16
CA GLY A 73 16.06 -9.92 -11.18
C GLY A 73 15.77 -11.41 -10.90
N VAL A 74 14.57 -11.89 -11.26
CA VAL A 74 14.16 -13.29 -11.01
C VAL A 74 14.63 -14.19 -12.16
N SER A 75 15.22 -15.34 -11.83
CA SER A 75 15.59 -16.34 -12.83
C SER A 75 14.36 -17.14 -13.26
N ALA A 76 13.80 -16.82 -14.44
CA ALA A 76 12.62 -17.47 -15.00
C ALA A 76 12.77 -17.68 -16.52
N ASP A 77 13.55 -18.71 -16.89
CA ASP A 77 13.86 -18.98 -18.30
C ASP A 77 12.65 -19.54 -19.07
N ASP A 78 11.77 -20.30 -18.41
CA ASP A 78 10.50 -20.74 -18.99
C ASP A 78 9.48 -19.60 -19.03
N ARG A 79 8.81 -19.43 -20.17
CA ARG A 79 7.77 -18.42 -20.39
C ARG A 79 6.63 -18.54 -19.37
N ARG A 80 6.26 -19.75 -18.99
CA ARG A 80 5.20 -20.00 -18.00
C ARG A 80 5.57 -19.48 -16.63
N HIS A 81 6.83 -19.62 -16.21
CA HIS A 81 7.31 -19.05 -14.96
C HIS A 81 7.22 -17.52 -14.97
N ARG A 82 7.63 -16.88 -16.07
CA ARG A 82 7.50 -15.41 -16.22
C ARG A 82 6.05 -14.95 -16.18
N ASN A 83 5.16 -15.70 -16.81
CA ASN A 83 3.72 -15.42 -16.81
C ASN A 83 3.11 -15.52 -15.41
N LEU A 84 3.50 -16.54 -14.64
CA LEU A 84 3.13 -16.68 -13.24
C LEU A 84 3.62 -15.48 -12.42
N LEU A 85 4.91 -15.13 -12.55
CA LEU A 85 5.52 -13.98 -11.87
C LEU A 85 4.75 -12.69 -12.19
N MET A 86 4.50 -12.43 -13.47
CA MET A 86 3.78 -11.24 -13.92
C MET A 86 2.36 -11.18 -13.35
N SER A 87 1.61 -12.29 -13.46
CA SER A 87 0.22 -12.35 -13.01
C SER A 87 0.10 -12.19 -11.48
N LEU A 88 1.03 -12.80 -10.74
CA LEU A 88 1.11 -12.67 -9.28
C LEU A 88 1.41 -11.23 -8.87
N VAL A 89 2.41 -10.61 -9.49
CA VAL A 89 2.79 -9.22 -9.17
C VAL A 89 1.67 -8.25 -9.53
N ILE A 90 1.04 -8.38 -10.70
CA ILE A 90 -0.11 -7.53 -11.06
C ILE A 90 -1.25 -7.71 -10.06
N GLY A 91 -1.53 -8.94 -9.62
CA GLY A 91 -2.53 -9.18 -8.57
C GLY A 91 -2.19 -8.53 -7.23
N VAL A 92 -0.91 -8.56 -6.83
CA VAL A 92 -0.44 -7.89 -5.61
C VAL A 92 -0.63 -6.37 -5.69
N GLN A 93 -0.47 -5.78 -6.88
CA GLN A 93 -0.62 -4.35 -7.10
C GLN A 93 -2.08 -3.90 -7.28
N ALA A 94 -2.99 -4.83 -7.56
CA ALA A 94 -4.34 -4.53 -7.98
C ALA A 94 -5.14 -3.76 -6.92
N PRO A 95 -5.12 -4.11 -5.62
CA PRO A 95 -5.89 -3.39 -4.61
C PRO A 95 -5.47 -1.91 -4.48
N ASP A 96 -4.18 -1.60 -4.64
CA ASP A 96 -3.69 -0.22 -4.50
C ASP A 96 -3.90 0.65 -5.73
N THR A 97 -4.09 0.03 -6.90
CA THR A 97 -4.05 0.75 -8.18
C THR A 97 -5.36 0.66 -8.94
N HIS A 98 -6.09 -0.43 -8.79
CA HIS A 98 -7.10 -0.89 -9.74
C HIS A 98 -6.63 -0.78 -11.20
N GLY A 99 -5.32 -0.95 -11.44
CA GLY A 99 -4.71 -0.84 -12.76
C GLY A 99 -4.29 0.58 -13.17
N HIS A 100 -4.66 1.61 -12.41
CA HIS A 100 -4.33 3.01 -12.69
C HIS A 100 -2.92 3.42 -12.20
N SER A 101 -2.48 4.60 -12.63
CA SER A 101 -1.26 5.20 -12.09
C SER A 101 -1.47 5.63 -10.64
N LEU A 102 -0.51 5.32 -9.76
CA LEU A 102 -0.46 5.87 -8.40
C LEU A 102 -0.27 7.40 -8.35
N LEU A 103 0.04 8.03 -9.49
CA LEU A 103 0.09 9.49 -9.62
C LEU A 103 -1.27 10.10 -9.98
N GLU A 104 -2.28 9.28 -10.30
CA GLU A 104 -3.65 9.71 -10.50
C GLU A 104 -4.34 9.90 -9.15
N LEU A 105 -3.96 10.96 -8.44
CA LEU A 105 -4.35 11.21 -7.04
C LEU A 105 -5.86 11.16 -6.79
N GLU A 106 -6.68 11.54 -7.78
CA GLU A 106 -8.15 11.44 -7.68
C GLU A 106 -8.59 9.97 -7.59
N ASN A 107 -8.08 9.11 -8.47
CA ASN A 107 -8.41 7.71 -8.48
C ASN A 107 -7.84 7.00 -7.23
N THR A 108 -6.56 7.21 -6.93
CA THR A 108 -5.92 6.70 -5.71
C THR A 108 -6.70 7.08 -4.45
N ARG A 109 -7.17 8.33 -4.35
CA ARG A 109 -8.04 8.76 -3.25
C ARG A 109 -9.36 7.99 -3.23
N ASN A 110 -10.03 7.85 -4.37
CA ASN A 110 -11.33 7.17 -4.43
C ASN A 110 -11.23 5.70 -4.03
N ILE A 111 -10.12 5.04 -4.38
CA ILE A 111 -9.85 3.65 -4.02
C ILE A 111 -9.63 3.54 -2.52
N HIS A 112 -8.61 4.22 -1.98
CA HIS A 112 -8.21 4.02 -0.59
C HIS A 112 -9.17 4.65 0.43
N ALA A 113 -9.92 5.68 0.05
CA ALA A 113 -10.94 6.28 0.91
C ALA A 113 -12.28 5.55 0.86
N ALA A 114 -12.43 4.48 0.07
CA ALA A 114 -13.66 3.71 0.00
C ALA A 114 -13.90 2.94 1.32
N PRO A 115 -14.99 3.22 2.06
CA PRO A 115 -15.27 2.55 3.33
C PRO A 115 -15.39 1.04 3.20
N ASP A 116 -15.91 0.56 2.07
CA ASP A 116 -16.19 -0.86 1.89
C ASP A 116 -14.96 -1.70 1.58
N ASP A 117 -13.85 -1.07 1.20
CA ASP A 117 -12.64 -1.73 0.73
C ASP A 117 -11.55 -1.86 1.80
N GLN A 118 -11.73 -1.30 3.01
CA GLN A 118 -10.66 -1.27 4.03
C GLN A 118 -10.13 -2.66 4.41
N TYR A 119 -10.94 -3.72 4.29
CA TYR A 119 -10.52 -5.08 4.60
C TYR A 119 -9.59 -5.71 3.55
N SER A 120 -9.56 -5.21 2.32
CA SER A 120 -8.55 -5.63 1.34
C SER A 120 -7.15 -5.12 1.72
N HIS A 121 -7.11 -4.00 2.44
CA HIS A 121 -5.90 -3.41 3.03
C HIS A 121 -5.72 -3.72 4.52
N ALA A 122 -6.45 -4.68 5.09
CA ALA A 122 -6.36 -5.01 6.51
C ALA A 122 -6.48 -3.83 7.51
N LEU A 123 -7.30 -2.83 7.14
CA LEU A 123 -7.58 -1.62 7.92
C LEU A 123 -8.98 -1.66 8.53
N ARG A 124 -9.20 -0.83 9.56
CA ARG A 124 -10.52 -0.56 10.13
C ARG A 124 -11.42 0.20 9.14
N LYS A 125 -12.71 -0.14 9.12
CA LYS A 125 -13.78 0.64 8.48
C LYS A 125 -14.26 1.79 9.37
N PRO A 126 -15.04 2.74 8.84
CA PRO A 126 -15.54 3.89 9.61
C PRO A 126 -16.40 3.60 10.84
N ASN A 127 -16.91 2.37 10.98
CA ASN A 127 -17.72 1.96 12.13
C ASN A 127 -17.02 0.86 12.96
N ASP A 128 -15.75 0.57 12.67
CA ASP A 128 -14.93 -0.40 13.42
C ASP A 128 -14.32 0.30 14.64
N ASP A 129 -15.19 0.62 15.58
CA ASP A 129 -14.87 1.41 16.77
C ASP A 129 -14.32 0.55 17.91
N GLY A 130 -13.42 1.14 18.69
CA GLY A 130 -12.92 0.58 19.94
C GLY A 130 -12.18 -0.75 19.76
N PRO A 131 -12.14 -1.60 20.80
CA PRO A 131 -11.54 -2.94 20.73
C PRO A 131 -12.30 -3.91 19.80
N GLU A 132 -13.61 -3.75 19.67
CA GLU A 132 -14.43 -4.54 18.76
C GLU A 132 -14.07 -4.27 17.29
N GLY A 133 -13.63 -3.04 16.98
CA GLY A 133 -13.12 -2.65 15.67
C GLY A 133 -11.92 -3.46 15.19
N ASP A 134 -10.98 -3.79 16.09
CA ASP A 134 -9.83 -4.65 15.73
C ASP A 134 -10.30 -6.05 15.32
N LEU A 135 -11.26 -6.60 16.07
CA LEU A 135 -11.84 -7.91 15.77
C LEU A 135 -12.60 -7.90 14.45
N ALA A 136 -13.35 -6.83 14.16
CA ALA A 136 -14.06 -6.65 12.91
C ALA A 136 -13.09 -6.58 11.72
N ALA A 137 -12.05 -5.74 11.80
CA ALA A 137 -11.05 -5.61 10.74
C ALA A 137 -10.27 -6.90 10.50
N ILE A 138 -9.82 -7.59 11.55
CA ILE A 138 -9.13 -8.89 11.44
C ILE A 138 -10.06 -9.93 10.80
N SER A 139 -11.29 -10.05 11.26
CA SER A 139 -12.28 -11.00 10.72
C SER A 139 -12.59 -10.70 9.25
N GLY A 140 -12.82 -9.43 8.92
CA GLY A 140 -13.07 -8.95 7.57
C GLY A 140 -11.93 -9.27 6.60
N THR A 141 -10.70 -9.01 7.02
CA THR A 141 -9.48 -9.34 6.26
C THR A 141 -9.38 -10.84 5.99
N ARG A 142 -9.63 -11.67 7.03
CA ARG A 142 -9.63 -13.12 6.89
C ARG A 142 -10.69 -13.61 5.90
N VAL A 143 -11.90 -13.05 5.95
CA VAL A 143 -12.95 -13.38 4.99
C VAL A 143 -12.53 -12.99 3.58
N HIS A 144 -12.00 -11.78 3.39
CA HIS A 144 -11.52 -11.30 2.09
C HIS A 144 -10.44 -12.22 1.49
N ILE A 145 -9.41 -12.58 2.26
CA ILE A 145 -8.36 -13.52 1.83
C ILE A 145 -8.97 -14.88 1.44
N LYS A 146 -9.92 -15.40 2.23
CA LYS A 146 -10.56 -16.70 1.96
C LYS A 146 -11.41 -16.66 0.69
N ASP A 147 -12.10 -15.55 0.43
CA ASP A 147 -12.88 -15.36 -0.79
C ASP A 147 -11.98 -15.34 -2.04
N LEU A 148 -10.82 -14.70 -1.95
CA LEU A 148 -9.81 -14.69 -3.03
C LEU A 148 -9.20 -16.08 -3.26
N VAL A 149 -8.93 -16.83 -2.18
CA VAL A 149 -8.52 -18.23 -2.29
C VAL A 149 -9.60 -19.08 -2.95
N GLU A 150 -10.87 -18.83 -2.65
CA GLU A 150 -11.96 -19.56 -3.30
C GLU A 150 -12.07 -19.21 -4.78
N LYS A 151 -11.91 -17.93 -5.15
CA LYS A 151 -11.78 -17.53 -6.57
C LYS A 151 -10.61 -18.25 -7.24
N PHE A 152 -9.43 -18.30 -6.60
CA PHE A 152 -8.29 -19.08 -7.10
C PHE A 152 -8.67 -20.53 -7.38
N ARG A 153 -9.34 -21.22 -6.44
CA ARG A 153 -9.77 -22.62 -6.61
C ARG A 153 -10.77 -22.79 -7.76
N ILE A 154 -11.74 -21.89 -7.86
CA ILE A 154 -12.73 -21.89 -8.95
C ILE A 154 -12.04 -21.72 -10.30
N GLU A 155 -11.10 -20.78 -10.42
CA GLU A 155 -10.33 -20.59 -11.65
C GLU A 155 -9.49 -21.82 -11.98
N MET A 156 -8.83 -22.44 -10.99
CA MET A 156 -8.03 -23.66 -11.17
C MET A 156 -8.85 -24.86 -11.67
N GLN A 157 -10.16 -24.89 -11.44
CA GLN A 157 -11.07 -25.94 -11.96
C GLN A 157 -11.51 -25.71 -13.41
N LYS A 158 -11.34 -24.50 -13.95
CA LYS A 158 -11.69 -24.21 -15.35
C LYS A 158 -10.70 -24.88 -16.31
N PRO A 159 -11.11 -25.17 -17.56
CA PRO A 159 -10.17 -25.53 -18.62
C PRO A 159 -9.07 -24.46 -18.75
N ARG A 160 -7.83 -24.89 -18.95
CA ARG A 160 -6.64 -24.01 -18.92
C ARG A 160 -6.76 -22.81 -19.88
N GLU A 161 -7.40 -23.02 -21.01
CA GLU A 161 -7.63 -22.01 -22.04
C GLU A 161 -8.64 -20.91 -21.65
N GLN A 162 -9.30 -21.07 -20.48
CA GLN A 162 -10.30 -20.17 -19.91
C GLN A 162 -9.83 -19.53 -18.57
N GLN A 163 -8.62 -19.82 -18.12
CA GLN A 163 -8.06 -19.31 -16.85
C GLN A 163 -7.40 -17.93 -17.02
N PHE A 164 -8.01 -17.04 -17.79
CA PHE A 164 -7.44 -15.73 -18.07
C PHE A 164 -8.41 -14.62 -17.72
N LEU A 165 -7.86 -13.54 -17.20
CA LEU A 165 -8.52 -12.26 -16.97
C LEU A 165 -7.80 -11.23 -17.84
N SER A 166 -8.55 -10.43 -18.61
CA SER A 166 -7.99 -9.22 -19.23
C SER A 166 -8.00 -8.11 -18.19
N TYR A 167 -6.83 -7.53 -17.93
CA TYR A 167 -6.63 -6.51 -16.90
C TYR A 167 -6.01 -5.27 -17.52
N ASP A 168 -6.57 -4.11 -17.20
CA ASP A 168 -6.01 -2.83 -17.59
C ASP A 168 -4.90 -2.46 -16.61
N TYR A 169 -3.70 -2.20 -17.12
CA TYR A 169 -2.50 -1.99 -16.33
C TYR A 169 -1.75 -0.75 -16.78
N TYR A 170 -1.43 0.14 -15.85
CA TYR A 170 -0.64 1.33 -16.13
C TYR A 170 0.85 1.01 -16.14
N LEU A 171 1.52 1.35 -17.24
CA LEU A 171 2.97 1.33 -17.35
C LEU A 171 3.53 2.75 -17.43
N ASP A 172 4.50 3.04 -16.57
CA ASP A 172 5.28 4.28 -16.66
C ASP A 172 5.78 4.46 -18.10
N TYR A 173 5.60 5.67 -18.65
CA TYR A 173 5.95 6.07 -20.02
C TYR A 173 5.11 5.47 -21.16
N TYR A 174 4.28 4.44 -20.92
CA TYR A 174 3.43 3.81 -21.94
C TYR A 174 1.93 4.06 -21.73
N GLY A 175 1.51 4.43 -20.51
CA GLY A 175 0.12 4.64 -20.16
C GLY A 175 -0.62 3.32 -19.90
N MET A 176 -1.94 3.34 -20.06
CA MET A 176 -2.78 2.16 -19.87
C MET A 176 -2.56 1.15 -20.99
N VAL A 177 -2.31 -0.10 -20.62
CA VAL A 177 -2.27 -1.25 -21.53
C VAL A 177 -3.18 -2.35 -21.01
N THR A 178 -3.94 -2.99 -21.90
CA THR A 178 -4.71 -4.19 -21.52
C THR A 178 -3.85 -5.42 -21.72
N VAL A 179 -3.74 -6.26 -20.70
CA VAL A 179 -2.94 -7.49 -20.71
C VAL A 179 -3.73 -8.65 -20.13
N ASP A 180 -3.59 -9.83 -20.74
CA ASP A 180 -4.13 -11.06 -20.16
C ASP A 180 -3.21 -11.54 -19.02
N VAL A 181 -3.79 -11.79 -17.86
CA VAL A 181 -3.13 -12.41 -16.70
C VAL A 181 -3.71 -13.79 -16.43
N TRP A 182 -2.92 -14.67 -15.82
CA TRP A 182 -3.41 -15.97 -15.37
C TRP A 182 -4.25 -15.76 -14.12
N SER A 183 -5.57 -15.92 -14.23
CA SER A 183 -6.53 -15.53 -13.19
C SER A 183 -6.27 -16.18 -11.82
N PRO A 184 -5.85 -17.46 -11.70
CA PRO A 184 -5.46 -18.02 -10.41
C PRO A 184 -4.33 -17.22 -9.74
N ALA A 185 -3.23 -16.96 -10.45
CA ALA A 185 -2.10 -16.24 -9.86
C ALA A 185 -2.44 -14.78 -9.52
N PHE A 186 -3.32 -14.15 -10.30
CA PHE A 186 -3.81 -12.80 -10.01
C PHE A 186 -4.56 -12.77 -8.66
N TYR A 187 -5.52 -13.68 -8.44
CA TYR A 187 -6.25 -13.73 -7.15
C TYR A 187 -5.36 -14.12 -5.96
N LEU A 188 -4.34 -14.96 -6.18
CA LEU A 188 -3.33 -15.20 -5.15
C LEU A 188 -2.53 -13.94 -4.81
N GLY A 189 -2.25 -13.10 -5.81
CA GLY A 189 -1.57 -11.82 -5.60
C GLY A 189 -2.40 -10.88 -4.74
N GLU A 190 -3.68 -10.72 -5.04
CA GLU A 190 -4.59 -9.91 -4.22
C GLU A 190 -4.67 -10.45 -2.77
N ALA A 191 -4.68 -11.77 -2.59
CA ALA A 191 -4.72 -12.37 -1.25
C ALA A 191 -3.41 -12.14 -0.48
N LEU A 192 -2.27 -12.19 -1.17
CA LEU A 192 -0.98 -11.85 -0.61
C LEU A 192 -0.90 -10.39 -0.19
N HIS A 193 -1.46 -9.47 -0.98
CA HIS A 193 -1.52 -8.05 -0.64
C HIS A 193 -2.21 -7.86 0.72
N ALA A 194 -3.44 -8.36 0.89
CA ALA A 194 -4.17 -8.25 2.16
C ALA A 194 -3.44 -8.91 3.33
N LEU A 195 -2.80 -10.07 3.11
CA LEU A 195 -1.98 -10.72 4.13
C LEU A 195 -0.77 -9.88 4.51
N GLN A 196 -0.10 -9.27 3.54
CA GLN A 196 1.07 -8.41 3.78
C GLN A 196 0.65 -7.16 4.54
N ASP A 197 -0.39 -6.46 4.10
CA ASP A 197 -0.91 -5.26 4.76
C ASP A 197 -1.32 -5.50 6.21
N SER A 198 -1.76 -6.72 6.55
CA SER A 198 -2.02 -7.06 7.96
C SER A 198 -0.80 -6.89 8.88
N PHE A 199 0.42 -6.80 8.33
CA PHE A 199 1.64 -6.54 9.10
C PHE A 199 1.97 -5.04 9.21
N SER A 200 1.82 -4.26 8.13
CA SER A 200 2.09 -2.82 8.17
C SER A 200 0.96 -2.04 8.85
N HIS A 201 -0.29 -2.49 8.69
CA HIS A 201 -1.48 -1.83 9.22
C HIS A 201 -1.91 -2.38 10.59
N SER A 202 -0.97 -2.93 11.36
CA SER A 202 -1.23 -3.35 12.73
C SER A 202 -0.07 -3.14 13.70
N ILE A 203 -0.43 -2.97 14.97
CA ILE A 203 0.47 -3.14 16.10
C ILE A 203 0.47 -4.61 16.47
N ARG A 204 1.65 -5.23 16.57
CA ARG A 204 1.79 -6.68 16.76
C ARG A 204 2.50 -7.04 18.06
N SER A 205 2.36 -8.31 18.44
CA SER A 205 3.20 -8.95 19.45
C SER A 205 4.66 -8.98 19.03
N ASP A 206 5.55 -9.17 20.01
CA ASP A 206 7.00 -9.15 19.80
C ASP A 206 7.48 -10.29 18.88
N ASP A 207 6.72 -11.39 18.81
CA ASP A 207 6.93 -12.52 17.90
C ASP A 207 6.22 -12.36 16.55
N PHE A 208 5.50 -11.25 16.34
CA PHE A 208 4.71 -10.93 15.16
C PHE A 208 3.57 -11.90 14.85
N ARG A 209 3.24 -12.85 15.73
CA ARG A 209 2.18 -13.85 15.47
C ARG A 209 0.79 -13.39 15.86
N ARG A 210 0.70 -12.35 16.69
CA ARG A 210 -0.57 -11.79 17.16
C ARG A 210 -0.72 -10.33 16.79
N ILE A 211 -1.94 -9.96 16.42
CA ILE A 211 -2.35 -8.57 16.19
C ILE A 211 -2.90 -8.03 17.50
N ARG A 212 -2.37 -6.89 17.97
CA ARG A 212 -2.79 -6.21 19.20
C ARG A 212 -3.71 -5.01 18.93
N HIS A 213 -3.57 -4.37 17.78
CA HIS A 213 -4.36 -3.22 17.35
C HIS A 213 -4.26 -3.08 15.82
N VAL A 214 -5.34 -2.70 15.14
CA VAL A 214 -5.41 -2.46 13.70
C VAL A 214 -5.53 -0.95 13.43
N LEU A 215 -4.77 -0.47 12.46
CA LEU A 215 -4.73 0.94 12.09
C LEU A 215 -6.02 1.34 11.31
N ASN A 216 -6.27 2.64 11.24
CA ASN A 216 -7.42 3.20 10.54
C ASN A 216 -6.99 4.26 9.53
N TYR A 217 -7.45 4.14 8.29
CA TYR A 217 -7.16 5.10 7.24
C TYR A 217 -8.32 6.08 7.00
N VAL A 218 -9.55 5.59 6.83
CA VAL A 218 -10.69 6.42 6.41
C VAL A 218 -11.07 7.45 7.48
N ASP A 219 -11.09 7.09 8.76
CA ASP A 219 -11.25 8.09 9.81
C ASP A 219 -9.95 8.90 10.00
N GLY A 220 -8.80 8.26 9.72
CA GLY A 220 -7.48 8.88 9.69
C GLY A 220 -7.27 9.95 8.60
N ILE A 221 -8.19 10.15 7.67
CA ILE A 221 -8.21 11.29 6.73
C ILE A 221 -9.31 12.30 7.05
N SER A 222 -10.09 12.05 8.11
CA SER A 222 -11.14 12.95 8.59
C SER A 222 -10.59 13.95 9.63
N HIS A 223 -11.25 15.10 9.71
CA HIS A 223 -11.03 16.09 10.76
C HIS A 223 -11.61 15.67 12.12
N ASP A 224 -12.57 14.75 12.12
CA ASP A 224 -13.30 14.30 13.32
C ASP A 224 -12.74 12.99 13.90
N HIS A 225 -11.51 12.65 13.54
CA HIS A 225 -10.82 11.47 14.05
C HIS A 225 -10.63 11.55 15.57
N ASP A 226 -11.02 10.49 16.25
CA ASP A 226 -10.85 10.28 17.69
C ASP A 226 -10.07 8.98 17.90
N GLU A 227 -8.79 9.08 18.26
CA GLU A 227 -7.90 7.91 18.43
C GLU A 227 -8.44 6.90 19.47
N SER A 228 -9.24 7.34 20.46
CA SER A 228 -9.84 6.45 21.45
C SER A 228 -10.96 5.57 20.89
N ARG A 229 -11.65 6.07 19.85
CA ARG A 229 -12.70 5.36 19.12
C ARG A 229 -12.13 4.66 17.89
N ASP A 230 -11.44 5.40 17.04
CA ASP A 230 -11.02 4.98 15.70
C ASP A 230 -9.70 4.17 15.71
N GLY A 231 -8.93 4.28 16.79
CA GLY A 231 -7.59 3.69 16.90
C GLY A 231 -6.49 4.56 16.28
N LEU A 232 -5.26 4.01 16.22
CA LEU A 232 -4.14 4.69 15.54
C LEU A 232 -4.45 4.91 14.07
N ARG A 233 -4.07 6.08 13.56
CA ARG A 233 -4.09 6.34 12.11
C ARG A 233 -3.13 5.39 11.39
N HIS A 234 -3.47 5.06 10.15
CA HIS A 234 -2.52 4.53 9.17
C HIS A 234 -1.24 5.38 9.14
N SER A 235 -0.08 4.78 8.88
CA SER A 235 1.18 5.52 8.85
C SER A 235 2.13 5.04 7.77
N ALA A 236 2.53 5.97 6.91
CA ALA A 236 3.51 5.73 5.84
C ALA A 236 4.87 5.22 6.36
N SER A 237 5.19 5.47 7.64
CA SER A 237 6.41 4.94 8.26
C SER A 237 6.33 3.44 8.58
N MET A 238 5.13 2.87 8.74
CA MET A 238 4.91 1.44 8.94
C MET A 238 5.01 0.64 7.62
N ASP A 239 4.86 1.34 6.51
CA ASP A 239 4.78 0.79 5.15
C ASP A 239 6.13 0.67 4.45
N LEU A 240 7.18 1.16 5.09
CA LEU A 240 8.52 1.12 4.54
C LEU A 240 9.04 -0.32 4.50
N CYS A 241 9.76 -0.66 3.45
CA CYS A 241 10.50 -1.91 3.33
C CYS A 241 11.94 -1.81 3.90
N ALA A 242 12.15 -0.98 4.93
CA ALA A 242 13.49 -0.60 5.39
C ALA A 242 13.51 -0.06 6.82
N GLY A 243 14.70 0.05 7.40
CA GLY A 243 14.88 0.65 8.72
C GLY A 243 14.17 -0.14 9.81
N ASP A 244 13.35 0.54 10.61
CA ASP A 244 12.74 -0.03 11.81
C ASP A 244 11.63 -1.06 11.53
N THR A 245 11.04 -1.05 10.33
CA THR A 245 9.99 -2.00 9.91
C THR A 245 10.55 -3.30 9.36
N LEU A 246 11.88 -3.43 9.19
CA LEU A 246 12.49 -4.65 8.65
C LEU A 246 12.07 -5.95 9.38
N PRO A 247 11.86 -5.97 10.71
CA PRO A 247 11.30 -7.13 11.40
C PRO A 247 9.87 -7.48 10.94
N LEU A 248 8.99 -6.49 10.72
CA LEU A 248 7.63 -6.70 10.20
C LEU A 248 7.67 -7.25 8.78
N VAL A 249 8.53 -6.69 7.92
CA VAL A 249 8.74 -7.15 6.54
C VAL A 249 9.19 -8.62 6.50
N ASN A 250 10.11 -9.01 7.38
CA ASN A 250 10.57 -10.40 7.48
C ASN A 250 9.45 -11.34 7.91
N ALA A 251 8.62 -10.94 8.87
CA ALA A 251 7.46 -11.71 9.31
C ALA A 251 6.40 -11.83 8.20
N ALA A 252 6.11 -10.73 7.48
CA ALA A 252 5.20 -10.72 6.33
C ALA A 252 5.69 -11.64 5.20
N ARG A 253 7.01 -11.71 4.98
CA ARG A 253 7.62 -12.68 4.05
C ARG A 253 7.41 -14.11 4.49
N GLU A 254 7.67 -14.43 5.76
CA GLU A 254 7.43 -15.79 6.28
C GLU A 254 5.95 -16.18 6.15
N ALA A 255 5.04 -15.26 6.46
CA ALA A 255 3.60 -15.47 6.28
C ALA A 255 3.22 -15.69 4.82
N SER A 256 3.80 -14.92 3.90
CA SER A 256 3.59 -15.07 2.46
C SER A 256 4.07 -16.43 1.95
N ILE A 257 5.20 -16.95 2.45
CA ILE A 257 5.70 -18.29 2.14
C ILE A 257 4.74 -19.36 2.68
N ASP A 258 4.39 -19.28 3.98
CA ASP A 258 3.45 -20.20 4.62
C ASP A 258 2.15 -20.25 3.80
N PHE A 259 1.59 -19.09 3.45
CA PHE A 259 0.36 -18.97 2.68
C PHE A 259 0.45 -19.61 1.30
N LEU A 260 1.47 -19.26 0.49
CA LEU A 260 1.60 -19.81 -0.86
C LEU A 260 1.78 -21.34 -0.86
N LEU A 261 2.50 -21.89 0.13
CA LEU A 261 2.67 -23.33 0.23
C LEU A 261 1.34 -24.06 0.49
N THR A 262 0.39 -23.43 1.19
CA THR A 262 -0.95 -24.03 1.38
C THR A 262 -1.75 -24.16 0.10
N MET A 263 -1.46 -23.37 -0.94
CA MET A 263 -2.18 -23.45 -2.22
C MET A 263 -1.90 -24.77 -2.95
N THR A 264 -0.82 -25.45 -2.59
CA THR A 264 -0.45 -26.77 -3.12
C THR A 264 -0.87 -27.93 -2.20
N ALA A 265 -1.41 -27.60 -1.02
CA ALA A 265 -1.81 -28.56 0.00
C ALA A 265 -3.33 -28.85 -0.03
N ALA A 266 -3.78 -29.69 0.90
CA ALA A 266 -5.19 -30.06 1.01
C ALA A 266 -6.10 -28.86 1.42
N PRO A 267 -7.40 -28.88 1.09
CA PRO A 267 -8.35 -27.87 1.56
C PRO A 267 -8.36 -27.76 3.09
N GLY A 268 -8.30 -26.54 3.63
CA GLY A 268 -8.33 -26.25 5.08
C GLY A 268 -7.02 -25.71 5.67
N GLU A 269 -5.89 -25.88 4.97
CA GLU A 269 -4.57 -25.40 5.44
C GLU A 269 -4.47 -23.86 5.52
N VAL A 270 -5.28 -23.15 4.73
CA VAL A 270 -5.35 -21.67 4.76
C VAL A 270 -5.79 -21.16 6.13
N ASP A 271 -6.80 -21.79 6.74
CA ASP A 271 -7.28 -21.36 8.06
C ASP A 271 -6.16 -21.48 9.12
N ALA A 272 -5.33 -22.53 9.04
CA ALA A 272 -4.20 -22.71 9.95
C ALA A 272 -3.12 -21.63 9.77
N VAL A 273 -2.86 -21.17 8.54
CA VAL A 273 -1.96 -20.03 8.28
C VAL A 273 -2.56 -18.74 8.82
N LEU A 274 -3.85 -18.48 8.55
CA LEU A 274 -4.51 -17.28 9.06
C LEU A 274 -4.59 -17.30 10.59
N ASP A 275 -4.80 -18.44 11.24
CA ASP A 275 -4.75 -18.55 12.70
C ASP A 275 -3.35 -18.28 13.25
N ARG A 276 -2.31 -18.72 12.55
CA ARG A 276 -0.93 -18.49 12.96
C ARG A 276 -0.51 -17.01 12.87
N TRP A 277 -1.05 -16.28 11.89
CA TRP A 277 -0.58 -14.94 11.55
C TRP A 277 -1.60 -13.83 11.78
N LEU A 278 -2.89 -14.11 11.91
CA LEU A 278 -3.95 -13.10 12.05
C LEU A 278 -4.76 -13.28 13.32
N THR A 279 -4.22 -13.91 14.36
CA THR A 279 -4.96 -14.02 15.62
C THR A 279 -4.83 -12.74 16.46
N HIS A 280 -5.95 -12.27 16.98
CA HIS A 280 -6.01 -11.13 17.88
C HIS A 280 -5.46 -11.47 19.29
N GLU A 281 -4.68 -10.57 19.87
CA GLU A 281 -4.29 -10.52 21.29
C GLU A 281 -5.01 -9.33 21.92
N SER A 282 -6.06 -9.61 22.70
CA SER A 282 -6.90 -8.56 23.28
C SER A 282 -6.22 -7.82 24.43
N GLY A 283 -6.72 -6.61 24.70
CA GLY A 283 -6.37 -5.83 25.89
C GLY A 283 -5.39 -4.70 25.63
N CYS A 284 -4.92 -4.47 24.40
CA CYS A 284 -4.14 -3.30 24.03
C CYS A 284 -5.05 -2.25 23.41
N THR A 285 -5.14 -1.07 24.03
CA THR A 285 -6.08 -0.01 23.65
C THR A 285 -5.41 1.36 23.79
N PHE A 286 -6.10 2.42 23.36
CA PHE A 286 -5.65 3.80 23.59
C PHE A 286 -5.32 4.08 25.06
N ASP A 287 -6.20 3.66 25.99
CA ASP A 287 -6.09 3.95 27.43
C ASP A 287 -4.82 3.39 28.09
N ASN A 288 -4.28 2.29 27.57
CA ASN A 288 -3.04 1.70 28.06
C ASN A 288 -1.84 1.90 27.12
N GLY A 289 -1.95 2.85 26.19
CA GLY A 289 -0.90 3.17 25.23
C GLY A 289 -0.54 1.99 24.33
N TYR A 290 -1.55 1.20 23.93
CA TYR A 290 -1.42 -0.01 23.13
C TYR A 290 -0.40 -0.99 23.71
N CYS A 291 -0.55 -1.25 25.02
CA CYS A 291 0.36 -2.08 25.82
C CYS A 291 1.82 -1.62 25.81
N GLY A 292 2.10 -0.35 25.50
CA GLY A 292 3.46 0.18 25.38
C GLY A 292 4.27 -0.46 24.24
N SER A 293 3.60 -0.95 23.20
CA SER A 293 4.26 -1.63 22.08
C SER A 293 5.27 -0.69 21.39
N PRO A 294 6.49 -1.18 21.04
CA PRO A 294 7.49 -0.37 20.34
C PRO A 294 7.01 0.10 18.96
N TRP A 295 6.05 -0.62 18.36
CA TRP A 295 5.48 -0.29 17.05
C TRP A 295 4.63 0.99 17.06
N VAL A 296 4.12 1.40 18.23
CA VAL A 296 3.37 2.66 18.38
C VAL A 296 4.25 3.86 18.00
N ALA A 297 5.53 3.82 18.37
CA ALA A 297 6.48 4.88 18.05
C ALA A 297 6.82 4.93 16.55
N VAL A 298 6.62 3.83 15.81
CA VAL A 298 6.77 3.81 14.34
C VAL A 298 5.50 4.34 13.68
N ALA A 299 4.33 3.83 14.10
CA ALA A 299 3.03 4.24 13.60
C ALA A 299 2.70 5.73 13.84
N ARG A 300 3.37 6.39 14.79
CA ARG A 300 3.16 7.83 15.06
C ARG A 300 4.12 8.78 14.33
N ARG A 301 5.05 8.28 13.51
CA ARG A 301 6.05 9.15 12.85
C ARG A 301 5.48 9.95 11.70
N GLU A 302 4.76 9.27 10.81
CA GLU A 302 4.13 9.86 9.63
C GLU A 302 2.70 9.32 9.53
N PRO A 303 1.82 9.67 10.47
CA PRO A 303 0.42 9.26 10.41
C PRO A 303 -0.27 9.93 9.23
N THR A 304 -1.28 9.27 8.66
CA THR A 304 -2.14 9.88 7.66
C THR A 304 -2.82 11.13 8.23
N GLU A 305 -2.93 12.18 7.43
CA GLU A 305 -3.54 13.45 7.81
C GLU A 305 -4.72 13.79 6.88
N PRO A 306 -5.64 14.69 7.29
CA PRO A 306 -6.74 15.11 6.45
C PRO A 306 -6.29 15.69 5.10
N TYR A 307 -6.97 15.26 4.03
CA TYR A 307 -6.69 15.74 2.68
C TYR A 307 -6.94 17.25 2.55
N LEU A 308 -5.89 18.01 2.23
CA LEU A 308 -5.97 19.43 1.88
C LEU A 308 -6.87 20.23 2.83
N GLY A 309 -6.56 20.18 4.13
CA GLY A 309 -6.91 21.27 5.00
C GLY A 309 -6.19 22.52 4.49
N CYS A 310 -6.85 23.36 3.69
CA CYS A 310 -6.54 24.76 3.73
C CYS A 310 -6.84 25.20 5.16
N GLU A 311 -5.87 25.04 6.07
CA GLU A 311 -5.88 25.81 7.30
C GLU A 311 -5.97 27.24 6.82
N GLN A 312 -7.16 27.81 6.95
CA GLN A 312 -7.37 29.23 6.81
C GLN A 312 -6.45 29.82 7.86
N ALA A 313 -5.25 30.25 7.45
CA ALA A 313 -4.25 30.82 8.32
C ALA A 313 -5.00 31.78 9.23
N SER A 314 -5.12 31.40 10.51
CA SER A 314 -5.90 32.17 11.47
C SER A 314 -5.41 33.60 11.33
N GLY A 315 -6.33 34.52 11.00
CA GLY A 315 -6.03 35.86 10.51
C GLY A 315 -5.24 36.70 11.49
N GLY A 316 -3.96 36.37 11.67
CA GLY A 316 -2.97 37.17 12.35
C GLY A 316 -2.69 38.32 11.42
N ALA A 317 -3.20 39.51 11.79
CA ALA A 317 -2.80 40.75 11.15
C ALA A 317 -1.27 40.74 10.99
N PRO A 318 -0.73 41.02 9.79
CA PRO A 318 0.71 40.97 9.57
C PRO A 318 1.38 41.83 10.63
N ALA A 319 2.38 41.26 11.31
CA ALA A 319 3.16 41.99 12.30
C ALA A 319 3.57 43.36 11.71
N PRO A 320 3.42 44.46 12.47
CA PRO A 320 3.58 45.84 11.96
C PRO A 320 4.96 46.09 11.31
N GLU A 321 5.94 45.23 11.58
CA GLU A 321 7.28 45.24 11.00
C GLU A 321 7.28 44.96 9.49
N VAL A 322 6.40 44.08 8.99
CA VAL A 322 6.30 43.76 7.55
C VAL A 322 5.67 44.92 6.77
N LEU A 323 4.68 45.59 7.36
CA LEU A 323 4.07 46.78 6.75
C LEU A 323 5.05 47.95 6.68
N ALA A 324 5.91 48.11 7.69
CA ALA A 324 6.93 49.17 7.71
C ALA A 324 7.95 49.01 6.58
N VAL A 325 8.37 47.78 6.26
CA VAL A 325 9.30 47.50 5.16
C VAL A 325 8.66 47.79 3.81
N VAL A 326 7.40 47.41 3.60
CA VAL A 326 6.68 47.69 2.34
C VAL A 326 6.46 49.20 2.17
N VAL A 327 6.07 49.93 3.21
CA VAL A 327 5.89 51.39 3.16
C VAL A 327 7.22 52.10 2.90
N LEU A 328 8.32 51.68 3.54
CA LEU A 328 9.66 52.23 3.28
C LEU A 328 10.11 51.98 1.84
N LEU A 329 9.84 50.80 1.27
CA LEU A 329 10.17 50.49 -0.13
C LEU A 329 9.35 51.33 -1.12
N VAL A 330 8.05 51.55 -0.85
CA VAL A 330 7.18 52.41 -1.68
C VAL A 330 7.61 53.88 -1.61
N LEU A 331 7.94 54.40 -0.41
CA LEU A 331 8.40 55.78 -0.23
C LEU A 331 9.78 56.01 -0.87
N ARG A 332 10.69 55.03 -0.80
CA ARG A 332 12.02 55.11 -1.44
C ARG A 332 11.92 55.08 -2.97
N ARG A 333 10.95 54.36 -3.52
CA ARG A 333 10.66 54.32 -4.97
C ARG A 333 10.04 55.63 -5.47
N ARG A 334 9.15 56.26 -4.69
CA ARG A 334 8.60 57.59 -5.00
C ARG A 334 9.65 58.69 -4.98
N ARG A 335 10.59 58.68 -4.03
CA ARG A 335 11.69 59.67 -4.01
C ARG A 335 12.62 59.56 -5.22
N ARG A 336 12.88 58.36 -5.73
CA ARG A 336 13.73 58.17 -6.93
C ARG A 336 13.11 58.69 -8.22
N ASN A 337 11.78 58.69 -8.34
CA ASN A 337 11.07 59.17 -9.54
C ASN A 337 10.82 60.69 -9.55
N LEU A 338 11.13 61.40 -8.46
CA LEU A 338 11.01 62.87 -8.37
C LEU A 338 12.36 63.58 -8.55
N SER A 339 13.44 62.83 -8.79
CA SER A 339 14.81 63.34 -8.95
C SER A 339 15.40 63.05 -10.34
N SER A 340 14.55 62.69 -11.30
CA SER A 340 14.89 62.44 -12.71
C SER A 340 14.16 63.42 -13.61
#